data_AF-A0A6N2SZY6-F1
#
_entry.id   AF-A0A6N2SZY6-F1
#
_cell.length_a   1.000
_cell.length_b   1.000
_cell.length_c   1.000
_cell.angle_alpha   90.00
_cell.angle_beta   90.00
_cell.angle_gamma   90.00
#
_symmetry.space_group_name_H-M   'P 1'
#
loop_
_entity.id
_entity.type
_entity.pdbx_description
1 polymer ?
#
loop_
_entity_poly.entity_id
_entity_poly.type
_entity_poly.pdbx_seq_one_letter_code
_entity_poly.pdbx_strand_id
1 'polypeptide(L)'
;MMKYSEQFMEHIEYAFAAFCKIVLRNAAISAYRDFGRKQKHEVSLDYLMSETSFEPFATDNYFGQYVYEKPTVFVVQGKEVVVTSKRLADALDNLSEQRRTVLLMNFFLGYSERKIGNEYGRSRSTVNYWKLAALKQLRKELEETEHEE
;
A
#
# COMPACT_ATOMS: atom_id res chain seq x y z
N MET A 1 -18.34 -44.24 -32.86
CA MET A 1 -17.14 -43.76 -32.15
C MET A 1 -15.99 -43.77 -33.14
N MET A 2 -15.53 -42.60 -33.57
CA MET A 2 -14.49 -42.50 -34.60
C MET A 2 -13.16 -42.93 -33.96
N LYS A 3 -12.65 -44.10 -34.34
CA LYS A 3 -11.33 -44.57 -33.89
C LYS A 3 -10.28 -43.90 -34.79
N TYR A 4 -9.54 -42.96 -34.24
CA TYR A 4 -8.37 -42.42 -34.91
C TYR A 4 -7.31 -43.52 -35.08
N SER A 5 -6.60 -43.53 -36.21
CA SER A 5 -5.48 -44.46 -36.39
C SER A 5 -4.33 -44.07 -35.47
N GLU A 6 -3.55 -45.05 -35.01
CA GLU A 6 -2.39 -44.82 -34.16
C GLU A 6 -1.40 -43.83 -34.81
N GLN A 7 -1.20 -43.95 -36.13
CA GLN A 7 -0.36 -43.03 -36.92
C GLN A 7 -0.85 -41.58 -36.88
N PHE A 8 -2.17 -41.36 -36.82
CA PHE A 8 -2.72 -40.01 -36.74
C PHE A 8 -2.53 -39.39 -35.35
N MET A 9 -2.72 -40.19 -34.30
CA MET A 9 -2.43 -39.77 -32.93
C MET A 9 -0.95 -39.44 -32.74
N GLU A 10 -0.06 -40.31 -33.21
CA GLU A 10 1.38 -40.13 -33.13
C GLU A 10 1.84 -38.86 -33.89
N HIS A 11 1.27 -38.59 -35.07
CA HIS A 11 1.53 -37.35 -35.79
C HIS A 11 1.12 -36.09 -35.00
N ILE A 12 -0.04 -36.11 -34.34
CA ILE A 12 -0.49 -35.00 -33.48
C ILE A 12 0.46 -34.79 -32.31
N GLU A 13 0.89 -35.87 -31.65
CA GLU A 13 1.82 -35.81 -30.53
C GLU A 13 3.17 -35.21 -30.95
N TYR A 14 3.74 -35.66 -32.07
CA TYR A 14 4.99 -35.09 -32.58
C TYR A 14 4.84 -33.63 -33.02
N ALA A 15 3.74 -33.27 -33.67
CA ALA A 15 3.48 -31.89 -34.08
C ALA A 15 3.36 -30.97 -32.86
N PHE A 16 2.67 -31.40 -31.81
CA PHE A 16 2.54 -30.67 -30.56
C PHE A 16 3.89 -30.55 -29.83
N ALA A 17 4.65 -31.64 -29.74
CA ALA A 17 5.98 -31.63 -29.13
C ALA A 17 6.95 -30.69 -29.87
N ALA A 18 6.90 -30.69 -31.22
CA ALA A 18 7.68 -29.76 -32.03
C ALA A 18 7.27 -28.31 -31.78
N PHE A 19 5.97 -28.03 -31.72
CA PHE A 19 5.44 -26.71 -31.37
C PHE A 19 5.95 -26.24 -30.00
N CYS A 20 5.82 -27.07 -28.95
CA CYS A 20 6.30 -26.72 -27.61
C CYS A 20 7.81 -26.41 -27.59
N LYS A 21 8.63 -27.22 -28.28
CA LYS A 21 10.09 -26.98 -28.38
C LYS A 21 10.40 -25.64 -29.05
N ILE A 22 9.68 -25.28 -30.11
CA ILE A 22 9.85 -24.00 -30.82
C ILE A 22 9.46 -22.84 -29.92
N VAL A 23 8.31 -22.93 -29.24
CA VAL A 23 7.83 -21.88 -28.33
C VAL A 23 8.83 -21.65 -27.19
N LEU A 24 9.30 -22.70 -26.53
CA LEU A 24 10.29 -22.60 -25.44
C LEU A 24 11.61 -21.98 -25.93
N ARG A 25 12.10 -22.41 -27.10
CA ARG A 25 13.32 -21.83 -27.70
C ARG A 25 13.16 -20.33 -27.96
N ASN A 26 12.04 -19.93 -28.55
CA ASN A 26 11.79 -18.52 -28.87
C ASN A 26 11.60 -17.67 -27.60
N ALA A 27 10.89 -18.19 -26.60
CA ALA A 27 10.75 -17.54 -25.29
C ALA A 27 12.11 -17.32 -24.62
N ALA A 28 12.98 -18.34 -24.63
CA ALA A 28 14.34 -18.23 -24.11
C ALA A 28 15.16 -17.17 -24.87
N ILE A 29 15.11 -17.17 -26.21
CA ILE A 29 15.79 -16.16 -27.04
C ILE A 29 15.32 -14.74 -26.70
N SER A 30 14.01 -14.54 -26.55
CA SER A 30 13.44 -13.24 -26.15
C SER A 30 13.92 -12.82 -24.77
N ALA A 31 13.90 -13.73 -23.79
CA ALA A 31 14.40 -13.44 -22.44
C ALA A 31 15.88 -13.03 -22.46
N TYR A 32 16.75 -13.75 -23.19
CA TYR A 32 18.16 -13.37 -23.33
C TYR A 32 18.36 -12.01 -24.00
N ARG A 33 17.55 -11.67 -25.00
CA ARG A 33 17.59 -10.34 -25.64
C ARG A 33 17.16 -9.24 -24.67
N ASP A 34 16.20 -9.51 -23.80
CA ASP A 34 15.72 -8.55 -22.81
C ASP A 34 16.74 -8.36 -21.69
N PHE A 35 17.37 -9.44 -21.21
CA PHE A 35 18.52 -9.36 -20.30
C PHE A 35 19.66 -8.54 -20.90
N GLY A 36 20.01 -8.77 -22.17
CA GLY A 36 21.04 -7.99 -22.86
C GLY A 36 20.69 -6.51 -23.04
N ARG A 37 19.40 -6.17 -23.17
CA ARG A 37 18.96 -4.76 -23.20
C ARG A 37 19.05 -4.11 -21.82
N LYS A 38 18.62 -4.82 -20.77
CA LYS A 38 18.71 -4.33 -19.38
C LYS A 38 20.17 -4.12 -18.96
N GLN A 39 21.04 -5.08 -19.23
CA GLN A 39 22.46 -5.03 -18.87
C GLN A 39 23.20 -3.83 -19.49
N LYS A 40 22.77 -3.30 -20.64
CA LYS A 40 23.36 -2.08 -21.24
C LYS A 40 23.08 -0.82 -20.42
N HIS A 41 22.06 -0.83 -19.57
CA HIS A 41 21.64 0.29 -18.74
C HIS A 41 21.82 0.01 -17.23
N GLU A 42 22.17 -1.21 -16.86
CA GLU A 42 22.47 -1.60 -15.47
C GLU A 42 23.93 -1.25 -15.14
N VAL A 43 24.13 -0.69 -13.95
CA VAL A 43 25.46 -0.41 -13.39
C VAL A 43 25.57 -1.20 -12.09
N SER A 44 26.74 -1.79 -11.82
CA SER A 44 26.97 -2.53 -10.58
C SER A 44 26.86 -1.60 -9.37
N LEU A 45 26.13 -2.04 -8.34
CA LEU A 45 26.06 -1.31 -7.07
C LEU A 45 27.46 -1.14 -6.46
N ASP A 46 28.30 -2.17 -6.53
CA ASP A 46 29.66 -2.13 -5.99
C ASP A 46 30.52 -1.06 -6.68
N TYR A 47 30.39 -0.95 -8.01
CA TYR A 47 31.03 0.11 -8.79
C TYR A 47 30.52 1.50 -8.40
N LEU A 48 29.20 1.66 -8.21
CA LEU A 48 28.64 2.92 -7.74
C LEU A 48 29.19 3.28 -6.35
N MET A 49 29.24 2.33 -5.43
CA MET A 49 29.73 2.54 -4.06
C MET A 49 31.24 2.83 -3.99
N SER A 50 32.05 2.27 -4.90
CA SER A 50 33.50 2.45 -4.88
C SER A 50 33.97 3.69 -5.65
N GLU A 51 33.37 3.96 -6.80
CA GLU A 51 33.84 5.00 -7.74
C GLU A 51 33.10 6.33 -7.58
N THR A 52 31.89 6.31 -7.01
CA THR A 52 31.15 7.53 -6.70
C THR A 52 31.13 7.75 -5.19
N SER A 53 31.33 9.00 -4.75
CA SER A 53 31.17 9.40 -3.36
C SER A 53 29.70 9.46 -2.93
N PHE A 54 28.84 8.67 -3.57
CA PHE A 54 27.40 8.68 -3.36
C PHE A 54 27.10 7.80 -2.15
N GLU A 55 26.95 8.42 -0.98
CA GLU A 55 26.40 7.70 0.16
C GLU A 55 24.97 7.27 -0.19
N PRO A 56 24.60 5.99 0.03
CA PRO A 56 23.21 5.57 -0.12
C PRO A 56 22.34 6.41 0.82
N PHE A 57 21.53 7.28 0.25
CA PHE A 57 20.53 8.04 0.99
C PHE A 57 19.16 7.77 0.39
N ALA A 58 18.15 7.65 1.24
CA ALA A 58 16.76 7.69 0.81
C ALA A 58 16.33 9.15 0.74
N THR A 59 15.77 9.58 -0.39
CA THR A 59 15.12 10.90 -0.49
C THR A 59 13.77 10.89 0.23
N ASP A 60 13.19 9.71 0.45
CA ASP A 60 12.00 9.63 1.27
C ASP A 60 12.38 9.87 2.74
N ASN A 61 11.81 10.92 3.29
CA ASN A 61 11.81 11.19 4.74
C ASN A 61 10.57 10.57 5.38
N TYR A 62 9.93 9.58 4.73
CA TYR A 62 8.63 9.04 5.14
C TYR A 62 8.70 8.42 6.53
N PHE A 63 9.89 7.97 6.93
CA PHE A 63 10.17 7.42 8.26
C PHE A 63 11.10 8.29 9.11
N GLY A 64 11.93 9.16 8.52
CA GLY A 64 13.00 9.87 9.22
C GLY A 64 12.54 10.79 10.35
N GLN A 65 11.43 11.52 10.17
CA GLN A 65 10.88 12.42 11.20
C GLN A 65 10.19 11.64 12.33
N TYR A 66 9.62 10.47 12.03
CA TYR A 66 8.87 9.66 13.01
C TYR A 66 9.74 8.69 13.83
N VAL A 67 11.02 8.51 13.49
CA VAL A 67 11.92 7.60 14.25
C VAL A 67 12.15 8.10 15.68
N TYR A 68 12.07 9.42 15.91
CA TYR A 68 12.35 10.03 17.21
C TYR A 68 11.11 10.42 18.01
N GLU A 69 9.92 10.36 17.40
CA GLU A 69 8.66 10.66 18.08
C GLU A 69 8.09 9.38 18.71
N LYS A 70 7.72 9.46 19.99
CA LYS A 70 7.03 8.35 20.65
C LYS A 70 5.62 8.23 20.05
N PRO A 71 5.26 7.11 19.41
CA PRO A 71 3.95 6.96 18.79
C PRO A 71 2.85 6.93 19.85
N THR A 72 1.71 7.54 19.54
CA THR A 72 0.51 7.52 20.38
C THR A 72 -0.41 6.40 19.91
N VAL A 73 -0.91 5.61 20.86
CA VAL A 73 -1.80 4.48 20.58
C VAL A 73 -3.21 4.80 21.04
N PHE A 74 -4.15 4.77 20.11
CA PHE A 74 -5.58 4.89 20.39
C PHE A 74 -6.24 3.51 20.34
N VAL A 75 -6.88 3.11 21.43
CA VAL A 75 -7.66 1.86 21.47
C VAL A 75 -9.10 2.17 21.12
N VAL A 76 -9.57 1.62 20.00
CA VAL A 76 -10.94 1.80 19.52
C VAL A 76 -11.54 0.44 19.17
N GLN A 77 -12.67 0.10 19.80
CA GLN A 77 -13.33 -1.20 19.59
C GLN A 77 -12.39 -2.40 19.84
N GLY A 78 -11.51 -2.28 20.85
CA GLY A 78 -10.50 -3.29 21.18
C GLY A 78 -9.37 -3.44 20.15
N LYS A 79 -9.27 -2.53 19.17
CA LYS A 79 -8.19 -2.49 18.19
C LYS A 79 -7.29 -1.29 18.43
N GLU A 80 -5.99 -1.50 18.31
CA GLU A 80 -4.99 -0.44 18.45
C GLU A 80 -4.80 0.28 17.12
N VAL A 81 -4.89 1.61 17.14
CA VAL A 81 -4.52 2.50 16.05
C VAL A 81 -3.30 3.28 16.48
N VAL A 82 -2.18 3.03 15.81
CA VAL A 82 -0.89 3.67 16.10
C VAL A 82 -0.75 4.92 15.24
N VAL A 83 -0.58 6.07 15.87
CA VAL A 83 -0.34 7.36 15.22
C VAL A 83 1.09 7.79 15.54
N THR A 84 1.94 7.82 14.50
CA THR A 84 3.37 8.14 14.63
C THR A 84 3.63 9.64 14.68
N SER A 85 2.82 10.44 13.99
CA SER A 85 2.92 11.90 14.02
C SER A 85 2.40 12.44 15.34
N LYS A 86 3.28 13.06 16.13
CA LYS A 86 2.90 13.73 17.39
C LYS A 86 1.87 14.83 17.14
N ARG A 87 2.10 15.68 16.13
CA ARG A 87 1.17 16.77 15.75
C ARG A 87 -0.25 16.23 15.46
N LEU A 88 -0.35 15.12 14.73
CA LEU A 88 -1.65 14.49 14.47
C LEU A 88 -2.25 13.84 15.72
N ALA A 89 -1.43 13.21 16.56
CA ALA A 89 -1.89 12.60 17.80
C ALA A 89 -2.50 13.65 18.75
N ASP A 90 -1.82 14.79 18.92
CA ASP A 90 -2.29 15.89 19.78
C ASP A 90 -3.61 16.48 19.25
N ALA A 91 -3.72 16.70 17.93
CA ALA A 91 -4.97 17.17 17.31
C ALA A 91 -6.12 16.15 17.45
N LEU A 92 -5.81 14.85 17.39
CA LEU A 92 -6.80 13.80 17.66
C LEU A 92 -7.21 13.79 19.13
N ASP A 93 -6.31 14.06 20.07
CA ASP A 93 -6.60 14.14 21.50
C ASP A 93 -7.49 15.33 21.88
N ASN A 94 -7.41 16.43 21.15
CA ASN A 94 -8.29 17.59 21.34
C ASN A 94 -9.75 17.36 20.88
N LEU A 95 -9.98 16.34 20.05
CA LEU A 95 -11.34 15.95 19.67
C LEU A 95 -12.08 15.33 20.85
N SER A 96 -13.40 15.54 20.90
CA SER A 96 -14.22 14.76 21.83
C SER A 96 -14.10 13.26 21.55
N GLU A 97 -14.14 12.45 22.61
CA GLU A 97 -13.95 10.99 22.51
C GLU A 97 -14.87 10.34 21.45
N GLN A 98 -16.12 10.80 21.37
CA GLN A 98 -17.08 10.34 20.36
C GLN A 98 -16.62 10.64 18.93
N ARG A 99 -16.18 11.89 18.67
CA ARG A 99 -15.72 12.33 17.36
C ARG A 99 -14.46 11.61 16.93
N ARG A 100 -13.49 11.51 17.85
CA ARG A 100 -12.25 10.76 17.66
C ARG A 100 -12.54 9.30 17.30
N THR A 101 -13.40 8.64 18.08
CA THR A 101 -13.75 7.23 17.88
C THR A 101 -14.39 6.99 16.52
N VAL A 102 -15.37 7.82 16.12
CA VAL A 102 -16.03 7.72 14.81
C VAL A 102 -15.02 7.87 13.67
N LEU A 103 -14.09 8.82 13.80
CA LEU A 103 -13.09 9.09 12.78
C LEU A 103 -12.10 7.92 12.66
N LEU A 104 -11.61 7.41 13.79
CA LEU A 104 -10.72 6.26 13.83
C LEU A 104 -11.38 4.98 13.28
N MET A 105 -12.63 4.72 13.65
CA MET A 105 -13.40 3.60 13.09
C MET A 105 -13.58 3.71 11.58
N ASN A 106 -13.83 4.91 11.07
CA ASN A 106 -14.10 5.13 9.65
C ASN A 106 -12.83 5.00 8.79
N PHE A 107 -11.76 5.70 9.17
CA PHE A 107 -10.53 5.78 8.37
C PHE A 107 -9.58 4.59 8.60
N PHE A 108 -9.40 4.16 9.85
CA PHE A 108 -8.39 3.14 10.18
C PHE A 108 -8.98 1.73 10.31
N LEU A 109 -10.21 1.60 10.81
CA LEU A 109 -10.85 0.29 10.95
C LEU A 109 -11.73 -0.10 9.73
N GLY A 110 -11.94 0.81 8.78
CA GLY A 110 -12.73 0.59 7.56
C GLY A 110 -14.24 0.45 7.79
N TYR A 111 -14.76 0.95 8.91
CA TYR A 111 -16.19 0.83 9.22
C TYR A 111 -16.99 1.84 8.41
N SER A 112 -18.06 1.37 7.77
CA SER A 112 -19.02 2.27 7.13
C SER A 112 -19.78 3.08 8.18
N GLU A 113 -20.22 4.29 7.82
CA GLU A 113 -21.04 5.15 8.70
C GLU A 113 -22.28 4.44 9.24
N ARG A 114 -22.87 3.54 8.43
CA ARG A 114 -24.01 2.73 8.83
C ARG A 114 -23.63 1.70 9.90
N LYS A 115 -22.48 1.05 9.75
CA LYS A 115 -21.97 0.09 10.75
C LYS A 115 -21.64 0.79 12.08
N ILE A 116 -20.98 1.95 12.00
CA ILE A 116 -20.71 2.79 13.18
C ILE A 116 -22.03 3.22 13.84
N GLY A 117 -23.02 3.65 13.06
CA GLY A 117 -24.33 4.05 13.57
C GLY A 117 -25.01 2.92 14.33
N ASN A 118 -24.99 1.69 13.78
CA ASN A 118 -25.54 0.53 14.45
C ASN A 118 -24.84 0.22 15.78
N GLU A 119 -23.51 0.37 15.84
CA GLU A 119 -22.71 0.15 17.06
C GLU A 119 -23.10 1.11 18.19
N TYR A 120 -23.43 2.37 17.85
CA TYR A 120 -23.78 3.41 18.82
C TYR A 120 -25.29 3.68 18.94
N GLY A 121 -26.14 2.88 18.28
CA GLY A 121 -27.58 3.10 18.24
C GLY A 121 -28.00 4.44 17.60
N ARG A 122 -27.23 4.92 16.62
CA ARG A 122 -27.44 6.21 15.93
C ARG A 122 -27.68 6.03 14.44
N SER A 123 -28.32 7.03 13.84
CA SER A 123 -28.52 7.08 12.40
C SER A 123 -27.18 7.28 11.66
N ARG A 124 -27.09 6.79 10.43
CA ARG A 124 -25.96 7.06 9.52
C ARG A 124 -25.67 8.57 9.42
N SER A 125 -26.72 9.39 9.31
CA SER A 125 -26.59 10.84 9.16
C SER A 125 -25.96 11.51 10.39
N THR A 126 -26.28 11.02 11.59
CA THR A 126 -25.66 11.48 12.84
C THR A 126 -24.17 11.17 12.87
N VAL A 127 -23.78 9.96 12.45
CA VAL A 127 -22.36 9.57 12.36
C VAL A 127 -21.63 10.42 11.32
N ASN A 128 -22.23 10.64 10.15
CA ASN A 128 -21.65 11.50 9.12
C ASN A 128 -21.46 12.94 9.63
N TYR A 129 -22.44 13.48 10.38
CA TYR A 129 -22.31 14.78 11.02
C TYR A 129 -21.14 14.82 12.01
N TRP A 130 -21.00 13.80 12.87
CA TRP A 130 -19.86 13.70 13.79
C TRP A 130 -18.53 13.64 13.07
N LYS A 131 -18.43 12.84 12.00
CA LYS A 131 -17.24 12.75 11.14
C LYS A 131 -16.89 14.09 10.52
N LEU A 132 -17.85 14.78 9.90
CA LEU A 132 -17.63 16.08 9.26
C LEU A 132 -17.25 17.16 10.27
N ALA A 133 -17.88 17.17 11.45
CA ALA A 133 -17.54 18.10 12.52
C ALA A 133 -16.12 17.85 13.05
N ALA A 134 -15.72 16.59 13.21
CA ALA A 134 -14.37 16.21 13.61
C ALA A 134 -13.33 16.64 12.57
N LEU A 135 -13.58 16.39 11.28
CA LEU A 135 -12.69 16.81 10.20
C LEU A 135 -12.55 18.33 10.11
N LYS A 136 -13.64 19.08 10.33
CA LYS A 136 -13.61 20.54 10.35
C LYS A 136 -12.74 21.06 11.50
N GLN A 137 -12.84 20.44 12.67
CA GLN A 137 -12.02 20.80 13.83
C GLN A 137 -10.55 20.46 13.61
N LEU A 138 -10.24 19.23 13.14
CA LEU A 138 -8.86 18.82 12.81
C LEU A 138 -8.23 19.74 11.78
N ARG A 139 -8.98 20.12 10.74
CA ARG A 139 -8.50 21.05 9.72
C ARG A 139 -8.10 22.39 10.34
N LYS A 140 -8.95 22.94 11.21
CA LYS A 140 -8.67 24.22 11.88
C LYS A 140 -7.41 24.13 12.76
N GLU A 141 -7.33 23.11 13.61
CA GLU A 141 -6.19 22.92 14.52
C GLU A 141 -4.88 22.71 13.74
N LEU A 142 -4.92 21.90 12.67
CA LEU A 142 -3.74 21.65 11.85
C LEU A 142 -3.33 22.86 11.02
N GLU A 143 -4.26 23.63 10.44
CA GLU A 143 -3.94 24.86 9.70
C GLU A 143 -3.40 25.96 10.64
N GLU A 144 -3.90 26.09 11.87
CA GLU A 144 -3.40 27.07 12.85
C GLU A 144 -1.95 26.76 13.27
N THR A 145 -1.62 25.48 13.48
CA THR A 145 -0.24 25.06 13.83
C THR A 145 0.78 25.26 12.70
N GLU A 146 0.37 25.39 11.43
CA GLU A 146 1.29 25.70 10.31
C GLU A 146 1.70 27.16 10.24
N HIS A 147 1.01 28.05 10.94
CA HIS A 147 1.31 29.48 10.96
C HIS A 147 2.15 29.90 12.17
N GLU A 148 2.36 28.99 13.12
CA GLU A 148 3.19 29.22 14.33
C GLU A 148 4.59 28.57 14.24
N GLU A 149 4.85 27.76 13.21
CA GLU A 149 6.18 27.22 12.83
C GLU A 149 6.86 28.08 11.74
#